data_AF-A0AAN5B1S6-F1
#
_entry.id   AF-A0AAN5B1S6-F1
#
_cell.length_a   1.000
_cell.length_b   1.000
_cell.length_c   1.000
_cell.angle_alpha   90.00
_cell.angle_beta   90.00
_cell.angle_gamma   90.00
#
_symmetry.space_group_name_H-M   'P 1'
#
loop_
_entity.id
_entity.type
_entity.pdbx_description
1 polymer ?
#
loop_
_entity_poly.entity_id
_entity_poly.type
_entity_poly.pdbx_seq_one_letter_code
_entity_poly.pdbx_strand_id
1 'polypeptide(L)'
;MPNARYAVCALAVLSTGCASLAQPDPLEPVNRKIFSFNEGVDKVVLQPAAKAYKTVVPDVAQTGVNNFFSNWQNPWSSVNLMLQGRLGEGMTTLARFGTNTTVGVLGLVDVASGWGMPHRKEDFGLTLDTWGVGTGPYLVMPLFGPSNARDVFASQVDGLGNPKNQISSVSVKNSLTAVQVVSQRANYLGPANGWTRWPWTSIC
;
A
#
# COMPACT_ATOMS: atom_id res chain seq x y z
N MET A 1 54.45 -12.12 32.59
CA MET A 1 53.05 -11.91 33.01
C MET A 1 52.28 -11.20 31.87
N PRO A 2 51.68 -11.92 30.90
CA PRO A 2 51.05 -11.29 29.74
C PRO A 2 49.51 -11.39 29.75
N ASN A 3 48.81 -10.85 30.76
CA ASN A 3 47.35 -11.06 30.88
C ASN A 3 46.53 -9.76 30.98
N ALA A 4 47.15 -8.59 30.89
CA ALA A 4 46.45 -7.32 31.13
C ALA A 4 45.87 -6.63 29.88
N ARG A 5 46.07 -7.19 28.67
CA ARG A 5 45.70 -6.52 27.42
C ARG A 5 44.28 -6.81 26.92
N TYR A 6 43.66 -7.91 27.37
CA TYR A 6 42.35 -8.33 26.86
C TYR A 6 41.15 -7.81 27.67
N ALA A 7 41.37 -7.29 28.88
CA ALA A 7 40.28 -6.77 29.72
C ALA A 7 39.74 -5.40 29.24
N VAL A 8 40.54 -4.64 28.48
CA VAL A 8 40.16 -3.28 28.04
C VAL A 8 39.22 -3.31 26.82
N CYS A 9 39.24 -4.37 26.01
CA CYS A 9 38.38 -4.47 24.83
C CYS A 9 36.93 -4.89 25.13
N ALA A 10 36.64 -5.45 26.32
CA ALA A 10 35.31 -5.94 26.65
C ALA A 10 34.33 -4.84 27.12
N LEU A 11 34.82 -3.65 27.46
CA LEU A 11 34.00 -2.54 27.99
C LEU A 11 33.58 -1.51 26.94
N ALA A 12 34.09 -1.58 25.70
CA ALA A 12 33.78 -0.61 24.65
C ALA A 12 32.62 -1.03 23.72
N VAL A 13 32.02 -2.20 23.93
CA VAL A 13 30.97 -2.75 23.04
C VAL A 13 29.55 -2.44 23.52
N LEU A 14 29.36 -1.78 24.67
CA LEU A 14 28.03 -1.57 25.26
C LEU A 14 27.40 -0.18 25.03
N SER A 15 28.00 0.71 24.22
CA SER A 15 27.50 2.09 24.08
C SER A 15 27.12 2.54 22.67
N THR A 16 27.04 1.63 21.69
CA THR A 16 26.32 1.90 20.42
C THR A 16 24.92 1.31 20.47
N GLY A 17 24.18 1.61 21.54
CA GLY A 17 22.74 1.60 21.48
C GLY A 17 22.32 2.64 20.47
N CYS A 18 21.85 2.20 19.30
CA CYS A 18 21.22 3.05 18.31
C CYS A 18 19.91 3.57 18.92
N ALA A 19 20.00 4.60 19.77
CA ALA A 19 18.87 5.48 19.99
C ALA A 19 18.68 6.21 18.66
N SER A 20 17.97 5.56 17.74
CA SER A 20 17.30 6.28 16.67
C SER A 20 16.48 7.33 17.39
N LEU A 21 16.93 8.58 17.33
CA LEU A 21 16.12 9.71 17.75
C LEU A 21 14.92 9.67 16.81
N ALA A 22 13.89 8.92 17.19
CA ALA A 22 12.59 9.03 16.59
C ALA A 22 12.21 10.48 16.84
N GLN A 23 12.37 11.30 15.80
CA GLN A 23 12.04 12.70 15.86
C GLN A 23 10.60 12.76 16.35
N PRO A 24 10.34 13.33 17.53
CA PRO A 24 9.01 13.24 18.15
C PRO A 24 8.00 13.77 17.14
N ASP A 25 7.00 12.95 16.81
CA ASP A 25 5.94 13.34 15.89
C ASP A 25 5.20 14.54 16.48
N PRO A 26 5.34 15.76 15.90
CA PRO A 26 4.75 16.96 16.48
C PRO A 26 3.23 16.89 16.59
N LEU A 27 2.61 16.00 15.80
CA LEU A 27 1.16 15.81 15.71
C LEU A 27 0.69 14.52 16.38
N GLU A 28 1.53 13.86 17.17
CA GLU A 28 1.23 12.56 17.80
C GLU A 28 -0.14 12.54 18.52
N PRO A 29 -0.53 13.53 19.34
CA PRO A 29 -1.81 13.50 20.05
C PRO A 29 -3.01 13.53 19.09
N VAL A 30 -2.89 14.24 17.97
CA VAL A 30 -3.93 14.33 16.94
C VAL A 30 -3.96 13.05 16.12
N ASN A 31 -2.78 12.58 15.69
CA ASN A 31 -2.61 11.37 14.91
C ASN A 31 -3.15 10.14 15.64
N ARG A 32 -2.90 10.02 16.95
CA ARG A 32 -3.47 8.94 17.77
C ARG A 32 -4.99 8.97 17.83
N LYS A 33 -5.60 10.14 18.00
CA LYS A 33 -7.07 10.28 18.03
C LYS A 33 -7.70 9.87 16.70
N ILE A 34 -7.15 10.34 15.58
CA ILE A 34 -7.64 9.99 14.25
C ILE A 34 -7.39 8.50 13.97
N PHE A 35 -6.25 7.97 14.40
CA PHE A 35 -5.96 6.54 14.30
C PHE A 35 -7.00 5.70 15.05
N SER A 36 -7.33 6.05 16.30
CA SER A 36 -8.38 5.36 17.07
C SER A 36 -9.76 5.46 16.41
N PHE A 37 -10.09 6.61 15.80
CA PHE A 37 -11.30 6.75 15.00
C PHE A 37 -11.30 5.80 13.79
N ASN A 38 -10.22 5.78 13.02
CA ASN A 38 -10.06 4.90 11.85
C ASN A 38 -10.14 3.42 12.24
N GLU A 39 -9.52 3.04 13.37
CA GLU A 39 -9.57 1.69 13.91
C GLU A 39 -10.99 1.30 14.33
N GLY A 40 -11.74 2.23 14.93
CA GLY A 40 -13.17 2.04 15.23
C GLY A 40 -13.99 1.78 13.97
N VAL A 41 -13.78 2.58 12.93
CA VAL A 41 -14.45 2.41 11.62
C VAL A 41 -14.07 1.07 10.98
N ASP A 42 -12.79 0.69 11.01
CA ASP A 42 -12.34 -0.60 10.47
C ASP A 42 -13.03 -1.76 11.16
N LYS A 43 -13.06 -1.78 12.50
CA LYS A 43 -13.66 -2.87 13.28
C LYS A 43 -15.17 -2.98 13.07
N VAL A 44 -15.87 -1.85 12.95
CA VAL A 44 -17.34 -1.82 12.88
C VAL A 44 -17.86 -1.98 11.45
N VAL A 45 -17.13 -1.50 10.44
CA VAL A 45 -17.61 -1.40 9.06
C VAL A 45 -16.76 -2.21 8.10
N LEU A 46 -15.46 -1.92 7.99
CA LEU A 46 -14.62 -2.47 6.92
C LEU A 46 -14.29 -3.95 7.14
N GLN A 47 -13.91 -4.33 8.35
CA GLN A 47 -13.60 -5.70 8.73
C GLN A 47 -14.79 -6.66 8.53
N PRO A 48 -16.01 -6.37 9.03
CA PRO A 48 -17.15 -7.26 8.78
C PRO A 48 -17.54 -7.30 7.31
N ALA A 49 -17.51 -6.17 6.58
CA ALA A 49 -17.77 -6.15 5.15
C ALA A 49 -16.76 -7.00 4.36
N ALA A 50 -15.47 -6.89 4.71
CA ALA A 50 -14.41 -7.67 4.09
C ALA A 50 -14.53 -9.18 4.41
N LYS A 51 -14.91 -9.55 5.63
CA LYS A 51 -15.23 -10.95 5.96
C LYS A 51 -16.38 -11.49 5.12
N ALA A 52 -17.49 -10.74 5.05
CA ALA A 52 -18.64 -11.11 4.23
C ALA A 52 -18.26 -11.27 2.75
N TYR A 53 -17.45 -10.35 2.22
CA TYR A 53 -16.92 -10.45 0.86
C TYR A 53 -16.14 -11.75 0.64
N LYS A 54 -15.21 -12.11 1.53
CA LYS A 54 -14.45 -13.38 1.43
C LYS A 54 -15.33 -14.62 1.55
N THR A 55 -16.43 -14.54 2.30
CA THR A 55 -17.36 -15.67 2.46
C THR A 55 -18.25 -15.87 1.24
N VAL A 56 -18.71 -14.78 0.60
CA VAL A 56 -19.68 -14.84 -0.50
C VAL A 56 -19.01 -14.95 -1.87
N VAL A 57 -17.84 -14.31 -2.05
CA VAL A 57 -17.17 -14.22 -3.35
C VAL A 57 -16.10 -15.30 -3.47
N PRO A 58 -16.15 -16.17 -4.50
CA PRO A 58 -15.11 -17.18 -4.73
C PRO A 58 -13.72 -16.56 -4.93
N ASP A 59 -12.67 -17.28 -4.52
CA ASP A 59 -11.28 -16.77 -4.59
C ASP A 59 -10.88 -16.30 -5.99
N VAL A 60 -11.28 -17.00 -7.04
CA VAL A 60 -11.02 -16.61 -8.44
C VAL A 60 -11.61 -15.24 -8.76
N ALA A 61 -12.83 -14.96 -8.30
CA ALA A 61 -13.46 -13.66 -8.49
C ALA A 61 -12.80 -12.58 -7.62
N GLN A 62 -12.37 -12.90 -6.39
CA GLN A 62 -11.61 -11.96 -5.56
C GLN A 62 -10.29 -11.56 -6.22
N THR A 63 -9.55 -12.54 -6.76
CA THR A 63 -8.33 -12.30 -7.53
C THR A 63 -8.62 -11.46 -8.77
N GLY A 64 -9.71 -11.75 -9.49
CA GLY A 64 -10.11 -10.98 -10.67
C GLY A 64 -10.37 -9.50 -10.35
N VAL A 65 -11.13 -9.23 -9.28
CA VAL A 65 -11.39 -7.86 -8.80
C VAL A 65 -10.09 -7.16 -8.41
N ASN A 66 -9.20 -7.85 -7.70
CA ASN A 66 -7.91 -7.29 -7.30
C ASN A 66 -7.01 -6.97 -8.52
N ASN A 67 -6.97 -7.87 -9.51
CA ASN A 67 -6.23 -7.66 -10.75
C ASN A 67 -6.81 -6.49 -11.53
N PHE A 68 -8.13 -6.37 -11.61
CA PHE A 68 -8.81 -5.28 -12.31
C PHE A 68 -8.42 -3.92 -11.73
N PHE A 69 -8.52 -3.74 -10.40
CA PHE A 69 -8.14 -2.47 -9.77
C PHE A 69 -6.64 -2.20 -9.84
N SER A 70 -5.81 -3.24 -9.81
CA SER A 70 -4.36 -3.10 -9.99
C SER A 70 -4.02 -2.69 -11.43
N ASN A 71 -4.69 -3.28 -12.41
CA ASN A 71 -4.55 -2.95 -13.82
C ASN A 71 -4.98 -1.51 -14.10
N TRP A 72 -6.10 -1.08 -13.51
CA TRP A 72 -6.63 0.28 -13.62
C TRP A 72 -5.62 1.36 -13.18
N GLN A 73 -4.73 1.05 -12.23
CA GLN A 73 -3.72 1.98 -11.73
C GLN A 73 -2.47 2.04 -12.63
N ASN A 74 -2.21 1.02 -13.45
CA ASN A 74 -0.99 0.91 -14.27
C ASN A 74 -0.75 2.11 -15.21
N PRO A 75 -1.75 2.71 -15.88
CA PRO A 75 -1.51 3.87 -16.74
C PRO A 75 -0.91 5.06 -15.96
N TRP A 76 -1.45 5.35 -14.77
CA TRP A 76 -0.95 6.43 -13.93
C TRP A 76 0.44 6.11 -13.35
N SER A 77 0.67 4.86 -12.94
CA SER A 77 2.00 4.42 -12.52
C SER A 77 3.02 4.48 -13.67
N SER A 78 2.62 4.18 -14.91
CA SER A 78 3.47 4.35 -16.09
C SER A 78 3.89 5.80 -16.28
N VAL A 79 2.96 6.75 -16.15
CA VAL A 79 3.28 8.19 -16.23
C VAL A 79 4.27 8.58 -15.14
N ASN A 80 4.05 8.15 -13.90
CA ASN A 80 4.97 8.45 -12.79
C ASN A 80 6.35 7.82 -13.00
N LEU A 81 6.45 6.58 -13.45
CA LEU A 81 7.73 5.95 -13.81
C LEU A 81 8.48 6.75 -14.86
N MET A 82 7.78 7.28 -15.87
CA MET A 82 8.40 8.13 -16.89
C MET A 82 8.84 9.48 -16.31
N LEU A 83 8.05 10.09 -15.42
CA LEU A 83 8.42 11.31 -14.70
C LEU A 83 9.61 11.11 -13.76
N GLN A 84 9.81 9.89 -13.25
CA GLN A 84 10.98 9.49 -12.47
C GLN A 84 12.21 9.15 -13.35
N GLY A 85 12.11 9.27 -14.68
CA GLY A 85 13.18 8.95 -15.62
C GLY A 85 13.33 7.45 -15.95
N ARG A 86 12.44 6.59 -15.41
CA ARG A 86 12.48 5.12 -15.58
C ARG A 86 11.65 4.68 -16.78
N LEU A 87 12.01 5.16 -17.98
CA LEU A 87 11.23 4.95 -19.22
C LEU A 87 10.97 3.48 -19.53
N GLY A 88 11.97 2.60 -19.37
CA GLY A 88 11.80 1.16 -19.65
C GLY A 88 10.75 0.50 -18.74
N GLU A 89 10.74 0.87 -17.47
CA GLU A 89 9.74 0.36 -16.51
C GLU A 89 8.36 0.98 -16.76
N GLY A 90 8.31 2.26 -17.13
CA GLY A 90 7.07 2.92 -17.55
C GLY A 90 6.43 2.21 -18.74
N MET A 91 7.20 2.00 -19.82
CA MET A 91 6.72 1.29 -21.01
C MET A 91 6.30 -0.14 -20.71
N THR A 92 7.04 -0.85 -19.85
CA THR A 92 6.65 -2.20 -19.40
C THR A 92 5.31 -2.17 -18.65
N THR A 93 5.11 -1.19 -17.77
CA THR A 93 3.86 -1.02 -17.00
C THR A 93 2.69 -0.66 -17.92
N LEU A 94 2.92 0.16 -18.94
CA LEU A 94 1.91 0.47 -19.96
C LEU A 94 1.59 -0.76 -20.83
N ALA A 95 2.59 -1.56 -21.19
CA ALA A 95 2.40 -2.81 -21.92
C ALA A 95 1.61 -3.83 -21.09
N ARG A 96 1.86 -3.91 -19.77
CA ARG A 96 1.04 -4.70 -18.83
C ARG A 96 -0.41 -4.25 -18.87
N PHE A 97 -0.67 -2.94 -18.82
CA PHE A 97 -2.02 -2.40 -18.94
C PHE A 97 -2.71 -2.83 -20.23
N GLY A 98 -2.05 -2.64 -21.38
CA GLY A 98 -2.61 -3.04 -22.67
C GLY A 98 -2.88 -4.55 -22.74
N THR A 99 -1.92 -5.36 -22.31
CA THR A 99 -2.01 -6.83 -22.34
C THR A 99 -3.14 -7.34 -21.46
N ASN A 100 -3.20 -6.90 -20.21
CA ASN A 100 -4.22 -7.33 -19.26
C ASN A 100 -5.60 -6.79 -19.66
N THR A 101 -5.69 -5.59 -20.25
CA THR A 101 -6.97 -5.04 -20.71
C THR A 101 -7.52 -5.80 -21.93
N THR A 102 -6.66 -6.21 -22.86
CA THR A 102 -7.05 -6.88 -24.10
C THR A 102 -7.17 -8.40 -23.92
N VAL A 103 -6.07 -9.07 -23.58
CA VAL A 103 -5.99 -10.53 -23.42
C VAL A 103 -6.55 -10.97 -22.06
N GLY A 104 -6.29 -10.18 -21.02
CA GLY A 104 -6.70 -10.47 -19.65
C GLY A 104 -8.14 -10.04 -19.30
N VAL A 105 -8.99 -9.75 -20.29
CA VAL A 105 -10.39 -9.33 -20.12
C VAL A 105 -10.52 -8.14 -19.17
N LEU A 106 -10.15 -6.95 -19.65
CA LEU A 106 -10.15 -5.68 -18.89
C LEU A 106 -9.25 -5.68 -17.64
N GLY A 107 -8.38 -6.67 -17.51
CA GLY A 107 -7.47 -6.85 -16.38
C GLY A 107 -7.99 -7.73 -15.28
N LEU A 108 -9.07 -8.49 -15.50
CA LEU A 108 -9.51 -9.53 -14.56
C LEU A 108 -8.45 -10.66 -14.45
N VAL A 109 -7.75 -10.95 -15.55
CA VAL A 109 -6.68 -11.97 -15.59
C VAL A 109 -5.34 -11.28 -15.80
N ASP A 110 -4.39 -11.51 -14.88
CA ASP A 110 -3.03 -10.98 -14.99
C ASP A 110 -2.14 -11.86 -15.89
N VAL A 111 -2.42 -11.83 -17.19
CA VAL A 111 -1.65 -12.55 -18.22
C VAL A 111 -0.22 -12.00 -18.31
N ALA A 112 -0.06 -10.70 -18.11
CA ALA A 112 1.21 -10.01 -18.27
C ALA A 112 2.29 -10.51 -17.30
N SER A 113 1.92 -10.90 -16.07
CA SER A 113 2.85 -11.52 -15.13
C SER A 113 3.35 -12.88 -15.59
N GLY A 114 2.50 -13.68 -16.25
CA GLY A 114 2.90 -14.95 -16.86
C GLY A 114 3.89 -14.78 -18.01
N TRP A 115 3.95 -13.60 -18.64
CA TRP A 115 4.91 -13.25 -19.68
C TRP A 115 6.17 -12.54 -19.14
N GLY A 116 6.36 -12.54 -17.82
CA GLY A 116 7.57 -12.00 -17.19
C GLY A 116 7.61 -10.47 -17.09
N MET A 117 6.51 -9.76 -17.32
CA MET A 117 6.46 -8.31 -17.10
C MET A 117 6.29 -8.03 -15.60
N PRO A 118 7.21 -7.35 -14.90
CA PRO A 118 7.05 -7.09 -13.47
C PRO A 118 5.95 -6.08 -13.17
N HIS A 119 5.15 -6.30 -12.12
CA HIS A 119 4.23 -5.27 -11.64
C HIS A 119 5.01 -4.17 -10.89
N ARG A 120 4.70 -2.91 -11.23
CA ARG A 120 5.25 -1.70 -10.62
C ARG A 120 4.12 -0.74 -10.35
N LYS A 121 3.97 -0.36 -9.09
CA LYS A 121 2.99 0.62 -8.67
C LYS A 121 3.75 1.85 -8.19
N GLU A 122 3.49 2.96 -8.86
CA GLU A 122 4.04 4.27 -8.55
C GLU A 122 2.90 5.29 -8.46
N ASP A 123 3.09 6.29 -7.60
CA ASP A 123 2.22 7.44 -7.43
C ASP A 123 3.04 8.74 -7.49
N PHE A 124 2.36 9.88 -7.48
CA PHE A 124 3.01 11.18 -7.60
C PHE A 124 3.85 11.51 -6.36
N GLY A 125 3.55 10.94 -5.18
CA GLY A 125 4.34 11.12 -3.97
C GLY A 125 5.75 10.55 -4.12
N LEU A 126 5.86 9.35 -4.68
CA LEU A 126 7.14 8.72 -5.03
C LEU A 126 7.87 9.44 -6.18
N THR A 127 7.11 10.01 -7.11
CA THR A 127 7.70 10.90 -8.11
C THR A 127 8.34 12.10 -7.43
N LEU A 128 7.62 12.84 -6.59
CA LEU A 128 8.16 13.98 -5.86
C LEU A 128 9.38 13.60 -4.99
N ASP A 129 9.38 12.39 -4.39
CA ASP A 129 10.54 11.84 -3.68
C ASP A 129 11.78 11.75 -4.58
N THR A 130 11.62 11.23 -5.80
CA THR A 130 12.69 11.10 -6.79
C THR A 130 13.28 12.46 -7.19
N TRP A 131 12.45 13.52 -7.17
CA TRP A 131 12.86 14.89 -7.44
C TRP A 131 13.37 15.64 -6.20
N GLY A 132 13.54 14.96 -5.06
CA GLY A 132 14.12 15.52 -3.83
C GLY A 132 13.16 16.28 -2.93
N VAL A 133 11.84 16.16 -3.15
CA VAL A 133 10.84 16.75 -2.25
C VAL A 133 10.72 15.89 -1.00
N GLY A 134 11.09 16.46 0.15
CA GLY A 134 10.98 15.78 1.44
C GLY A 134 9.53 15.41 1.81
N THR A 135 9.37 14.38 2.64
CA THR A 135 8.06 13.85 3.09
C THR A 135 7.25 14.87 3.91
N GLY A 136 7.92 15.76 4.64
CA GLY A 136 7.28 16.66 5.58
C GLY A 136 6.79 15.94 6.85
N PRO A 137 5.95 16.58 7.69
CA PRO A 137 5.46 15.97 8.92
C PRO A 137 4.58 14.75 8.65
N TYR A 138 4.71 13.76 9.54
CA TYR A 138 3.82 12.60 9.57
C TYR A 138 2.43 13.00 10.07
N LEU A 139 1.40 12.46 9.45
CA LEU A 139 0.03 12.74 9.82
C LEU A 139 -0.87 11.54 9.51
N VAL A 140 -1.91 11.35 10.33
CA VAL A 140 -2.91 10.32 10.09
C VAL A 140 -4.17 10.99 9.56
N MET A 141 -4.60 10.59 8.36
CA MET A 141 -5.79 11.10 7.72
C MET A 141 -7.03 10.31 8.16
N PRO A 142 -8.17 10.97 8.45
CA PRO A 142 -9.42 10.28 8.68
C PRO A 142 -9.79 9.41 7.47
N LEU A 143 -10.17 8.16 7.70
CA LEU A 143 -10.52 7.14 6.71
C LEU A 143 -9.39 6.66 5.77
N PHE A 144 -8.39 7.49 5.48
CA PHE A 144 -7.29 7.15 4.57
C PHE A 144 -6.06 6.55 5.27
N GLY A 145 -5.90 6.77 6.59
CA GLY A 145 -4.83 6.17 7.39
C GLY A 145 -3.53 7.00 7.44
N PRO A 146 -2.40 6.36 7.80
CA PRO A 146 -1.09 6.99 7.87
C PRO A 146 -0.63 7.62 6.55
N SER A 147 -0.11 8.84 6.60
CA SER A 147 0.43 9.56 5.44
C SER A 147 1.47 10.61 5.90
N ASN A 148 1.95 11.42 4.98
CA ASN A 148 2.81 12.57 5.24
C ASN A 148 2.34 13.76 4.39
N ALA A 149 2.84 14.97 4.69
CA ALA A 149 2.39 16.17 4.00
C ALA A 149 2.56 16.08 2.47
N ARG A 150 3.70 15.58 2.00
CA ARG A 150 3.96 15.40 0.56
C ARG A 150 2.93 14.50 -0.09
N ASP A 151 2.67 13.34 0.50
CA ASP A 151 1.77 12.34 -0.07
C ASP A 151 0.31 12.83 -0.02
N VAL A 152 -0.08 13.64 0.97
CA VAL A 152 -1.39 14.31 0.99
C VAL A 152 -1.53 15.28 -0.19
N PHE A 153 -0.52 16.10 -0.46
CA PHE A 153 -0.56 16.98 -1.64
C PHE A 153 -0.52 16.18 -2.94
N ALA A 154 0.30 15.14 -3.00
CA ALA A 154 0.41 14.27 -4.16
C ALA A 154 -0.92 13.56 -4.47
N SER A 155 -1.67 13.15 -3.44
CA SER A 155 -2.95 12.46 -3.60
C SER A 155 -3.98 13.28 -4.39
N GLN A 156 -3.88 14.61 -4.38
CA GLN A 156 -4.74 15.48 -5.20
C GLN A 156 -4.40 15.34 -6.69
N VAL A 157 -3.12 15.26 -7.02
CA VAL A 157 -2.62 15.03 -8.39
C VAL A 157 -2.91 13.59 -8.82
N ASP A 158 -2.70 12.61 -7.95
CA ASP A 158 -3.08 11.22 -8.19
C ASP A 158 -4.58 11.07 -8.45
N GLY A 159 -5.39 11.92 -7.82
CA GLY A 159 -6.82 12.03 -8.08
C GLY A 159 -7.15 12.39 -9.52
N LEU A 160 -6.34 13.21 -10.19
CA LEU A 160 -6.53 13.56 -11.60
C LEU A 160 -6.22 12.38 -12.51
N GLY A 161 -5.19 11.62 -12.16
CA GLY A 161 -4.75 10.41 -12.85
C GLY A 161 -5.64 9.19 -12.64
N ASN A 162 -6.63 9.26 -11.75
CA ASN A 162 -7.53 8.15 -11.45
C ASN A 162 -8.83 8.26 -12.27
N PRO A 163 -9.08 7.38 -13.25
CA PRO A 163 -10.29 7.44 -14.07
C PRO A 163 -11.60 7.38 -13.27
N LYS A 164 -11.60 6.82 -12.05
CA LYS A 164 -12.80 6.82 -11.18
C LYS A 164 -13.31 8.22 -10.86
N ASN A 165 -12.41 9.20 -10.77
CA ASN A 165 -12.78 10.58 -10.46
C ASN A 165 -13.40 11.31 -11.66
N GLN A 166 -13.26 10.75 -12.87
CA GLN A 166 -13.86 11.25 -14.10
C GLN A 166 -15.27 10.66 -14.34
N ILE A 167 -15.73 9.74 -13.49
CA ILE A 167 -17.07 9.16 -13.58
C ILE A 167 -18.08 10.17 -13.01
N SER A 168 -19.01 10.65 -13.85
CA SER A 168 -20.04 11.62 -13.47
C SER A 168 -21.08 11.05 -12.50
N SER A 169 -21.39 9.76 -12.61
CA SER A 169 -22.35 9.09 -11.73
C SER A 169 -21.75 8.85 -10.35
N VAL A 170 -22.27 9.58 -9.36
CA VAL A 170 -21.89 9.43 -7.94
C VAL A 170 -22.15 8.01 -7.44
N SER A 171 -23.27 7.40 -7.86
CA SER A 171 -23.62 6.03 -7.45
C SER A 171 -22.58 5.01 -7.94
N VAL A 172 -22.17 5.10 -9.21
CA VAL A 172 -21.16 4.20 -9.79
C VAL A 172 -19.81 4.41 -9.11
N LYS A 173 -19.40 5.67 -8.92
CA LYS A 173 -18.13 6.00 -8.26
C LYS A 173 -18.07 5.47 -6.82
N ASN A 174 -19.13 5.66 -6.05
CA ASN A 174 -19.22 5.19 -4.67
C ASN A 174 -19.22 3.65 -4.63
N SER A 175 -19.94 3.00 -5.54
CA SER A 175 -19.97 1.53 -5.64
C SER A 175 -18.59 0.96 -5.96
N LEU A 176 -17.89 1.52 -6.95
CA LEU A 176 -16.53 1.09 -7.31
C LEU A 176 -15.55 1.31 -6.15
N THR A 177 -15.67 2.43 -5.45
CA THR A 177 -14.83 2.73 -4.29
C THR A 177 -15.11 1.77 -3.14
N ALA A 178 -16.38 1.48 -2.85
CA ALA A 178 -16.75 0.52 -1.82
C ALA A 178 -16.20 -0.88 -2.13
N VAL A 179 -16.38 -1.37 -3.36
CA VAL A 179 -15.84 -2.67 -3.78
C VAL A 179 -14.31 -2.69 -3.66
N GLN A 180 -13.63 -1.64 -4.11
CA GLN A 180 -12.18 -1.55 -4.03
C GLN A 180 -11.68 -1.58 -2.57
N VAL A 181 -12.28 -0.77 -1.70
CA VAL A 181 -11.90 -0.69 -0.28
C VAL A 181 -12.14 -2.02 0.44
N VAL A 182 -13.31 -2.64 0.22
CA VAL A 182 -13.66 -3.94 0.81
C VAL A 182 -12.73 -5.04 0.29
N SER A 183 -12.49 -5.09 -1.03
CA SER A 183 -11.57 -6.07 -1.64
C SER A 183 -10.14 -5.89 -1.13
N GLN A 184 -9.66 -4.65 -1.03
CA GLN A 184 -8.33 -4.36 -0.50
C GLN A 184 -8.23 -4.79 0.96
N ARG A 185 -9.24 -4.47 1.79
CA ARG A 185 -9.25 -4.90 3.20
C ARG A 185 -9.29 -6.42 3.33
N ALA A 186 -10.05 -7.11 2.48
CA ALA A 186 -10.15 -8.56 2.44
C ALA A 186 -8.80 -9.24 2.15
N ASN A 187 -7.95 -8.65 1.31
CA ASN A 187 -6.61 -9.17 1.03
C ASN A 187 -5.72 -9.16 2.29
N TYR A 188 -5.94 -8.23 3.23
CA TYR A 188 -5.21 -8.16 4.50
C TYR A 188 -5.78 -9.04 5.62
N LEU A 189 -6.93 -9.70 5.43
CA LEU A 189 -7.56 -10.51 6.48
C LEU A 189 -6.95 -11.92 6.67
N GLY A 190 -5.95 -12.32 5.88
CA GLY A 190 -5.47 -13.71 5.86
C GLY A 190 -6.54 -14.70 5.37
N PRO A 191 -6.25 -16.01 5.26
CA PRO A 191 -7.24 -17.01 4.83
C PRO A 191 -8.46 -17.02 5.76
N ALA A 192 -9.67 -17.03 5.19
CA ALA A 192 -10.93 -16.95 5.93
C ALA A 192 -11.17 -18.16 6.87
N ASN A 193 -10.39 -19.23 6.74
CA ASN A 193 -10.41 -20.46 7.53
C ASN A 193 -9.30 -20.52 8.61
N GLY A 194 -8.75 -19.39 9.03
CA GLY A 194 -7.69 -19.30 10.04
C GLY A 194 -8.09 -19.49 11.52
N TRP A 195 -9.22 -20.12 11.83
CA TRP A 195 -9.39 -20.73 13.16
C TRP A 195 -8.65 -22.08 13.11
N THR A 196 -7.54 -22.20 13.86
CA THR A 196 -6.67 -23.39 14.05
C THR A 196 -5.40 -23.56 13.19
N ARG A 197 -4.53 -22.54 13.09
CA ARG A 197 -3.07 -22.80 13.11
C ARG A 197 -2.24 -21.57 13.47
N TRP A 198 -2.37 -21.09 14.71
CA TRP A 198 -1.24 -20.44 15.38
C TRP A 198 -0.49 -21.54 16.14
N PRO A 199 0.74 -21.95 15.75
CA PRO A 199 1.61 -22.60 16.71
C PRO A 199 2.11 -21.49 17.65
N TRP A 200 1.41 -21.31 18.77
CA TRP A 200 1.86 -20.49 19.91
C TRP A 200 3.10 -21.09 20.62
N THR A 201 3.98 -21.80 19.90
CA THR A 201 5.13 -22.54 20.47
C THR A 201 6.45 -22.23 19.80
N SER A 202 6.62 -21.06 19.17
CA SER A 202 7.93 -20.70 18.62
C SER A 202 8.13 -19.18 18.60
N ILE A 203 8.33 -18.61 19.79
CA ILE A 203 9.31 -17.56 20.13
C ILE A 203 9.36 -17.56 21.67
N CYS A 204 10.23 -18.41 22.21
CA CYS A 204 11.09 -18.06 23.34
C CYS A 204 12.43 -17.67 22.74
#